data_AF-A0A962PBY8-F1
#
_entry.id   AF-A0A962PBY8-F1
#
_cell.length_a   1.000
_cell.length_b   1.000
_cell.length_c   1.000
_cell.angle_alpha   90.00
_cell.angle_beta   90.00
_cell.angle_gamma   90.00
#
_symmetry.space_group_name_H-M   'P 1'
#
loop_
_entity.id
_entity.type
_entity.pdbx_description
1 polymer ?
#
loop_
_entity_poly.entity_id
_entity_poly.type
_entity_poly.pdbx_seq_one_letter_code
_entity_poly.pdbx_strand_id
1 'polypeptide(L)'
;VQLPLIKTLIAVTFIAGLLPVVGNLISNTVITIISLSHSFGVAVAALAFLIIVHKLEYFINARIVGTQINAKAWEILLCMMVMERLLGLVGVVAAPVFYAWLKAEWHYWDRMVEVTPKAKQL
;
A
#
# COMPACT_ATOMS: atom_id res chain seq x y z
N VAL A 1 -13.37 21.77 -0.47
CA VAL A 1 -12.91 21.87 0.94
C VAL A 1 -11.40 21.73 0.94
N GLN A 2 -10.65 22.80 1.22
CA GLN A 2 -9.19 22.71 1.41
C GLN A 2 -8.95 22.25 2.84
N LEU A 3 -8.45 21.03 3.00
CA LEU A 3 -8.06 20.55 4.32
C LEU A 3 -6.79 21.27 4.76
N PRO A 4 -6.82 22.03 5.88
CA PRO A 4 -5.60 22.58 6.44
C PRO A 4 -4.65 21.41 6.79
N LEU A 5 -3.36 21.56 6.50
CA LEU A 5 -2.30 20.55 6.75
C LEU A 5 -2.31 19.28 5.87
N ILE A 6 -2.82 19.34 4.63
CA ILE A 6 -2.77 18.18 3.70
C ILE A 6 -1.36 17.55 3.58
N LYS A 7 -0.31 18.38 3.55
CA LYS A 7 1.10 17.91 3.47
C LYS A 7 1.51 17.12 4.72
N THR A 8 1.09 17.59 5.89
CA THR A 8 1.37 16.93 7.17
C THR A 8 0.59 15.63 7.28
N LEU A 9 -0.68 15.63 6.86
CA LEU A 9 -1.51 14.43 6.84
C LEU A 9 -0.88 13.33 5.97
N ILE A 10 -0.45 13.68 4.75
CA ILE A 10 0.25 12.75 3.84
C ILE A 10 1.49 12.16 4.51
N ALA A 11 2.34 12.99 5.12
CA ALA A 11 3.55 12.54 5.80
C ALA A 11 3.24 11.58 6.96
N VAL A 12 2.24 11.91 7.79
CA VAL A 12 1.82 11.05 8.91
C VAL A 12 1.24 9.73 8.39
N THR A 13 0.39 9.76 7.36
CA THR A 13 -0.16 8.53 6.77
C THR A 13 0.90 7.67 6.09
N PHE A 14 1.95 8.28 5.53
CA PHE A 14 3.08 7.54 4.95
C PHE A 14 3.87 6.81 6.04
N ILE A 15 4.21 7.49 7.15
CA ILE A 15 4.90 6.87 8.29
C ILE A 15 4.02 5.79 8.93
N ALA A 16 2.73 6.06 9.11
CA ALA A 16 1.80 5.07 9.63
C ALA A 16 1.66 3.87 8.69
N GLY A 17 1.71 4.07 7.37
CA GLY A 17 1.70 3.01 6.36
C GLY A 17 2.97 2.14 6.36
N LEU A 18 4.07 2.60 6.97
CA LEU A 18 5.30 1.81 7.18
C LEU A 18 5.19 0.87 8.40
N LEU A 19 4.31 1.15 9.37
CA LEU A 19 4.14 0.32 10.59
C LEU A 19 3.92 -1.18 10.30
N PRO A 20 3.06 -1.59 9.34
CA PRO A 20 2.85 -3.00 9.04
C PRO A 20 4.12 -3.69 8.52
N VAL A 21 4.87 -3.01 7.65
CA VAL A 21 6.12 -3.54 7.07
C VAL A 21 7.21 -3.68 8.15
N VAL A 22 7.38 -2.66 8.98
CA VAL A 22 8.33 -2.69 10.10
C VAL A 22 7.92 -3.75 11.13
N GLY A 23 6.64 -3.84 11.45
CA GLY A 23 6.08 -4.83 12.36
C GLY A 23 6.31 -6.28 11.88
N ASN A 24 6.19 -6.52 10.56
CA ASN A 24 6.48 -7.81 9.95
C ASN A 24 7.97 -8.17 10.04
N LEU A 25 8.87 -7.23 9.75
CA LEU A 25 10.32 -7.43 9.87
C LEU A 25 10.72 -7.79 11.31
N ILE A 26 10.23 -7.03 12.28
CA ILE A 26 10.53 -7.26 13.71
C ILE A 26 9.93 -8.59 14.17
N SER A 27 8.63 -8.82 13.96
CA SER A 27 7.95 -10.05 14.40
C SER A 27 8.57 -11.30 13.78
N ASN A 28 8.88 -11.27 12.49
CA ASN A 28 9.44 -12.44 11.81
C ASN A 28 10.84 -12.76 12.31
N THR A 29 11.65 -11.74 12.60
CA THR A 29 12.97 -11.92 13.19
C THR A 29 12.87 -12.55 14.58
N VAL A 30 12.02 -11.99 15.45
CA VAL A 30 11.82 -12.49 16.82
C VAL A 30 11.28 -13.92 16.83
N ILE A 31 10.25 -14.21 16.03
CA ILE A 31 9.68 -15.55 15.95
C ILE A 31 10.68 -16.56 15.39
N THR A 32 11.48 -16.20 14.40
CA THR A 32 12.51 -17.09 13.85
C THR A 32 13.55 -17.45 14.91
N ILE A 33 14.02 -16.46 15.68
CA ILE A 33 14.99 -16.68 16.78
C ILE A 33 14.38 -17.59 17.85
N ILE A 34 13.19 -17.29 18.35
CA ILE A 34 12.53 -18.06 19.41
C ILE A 34 12.25 -19.51 18.94
N SER A 35 11.83 -19.68 17.69
CA SER A 35 11.45 -20.99 17.18
C SER A 35 12.65 -21.90 16.94
N LEU A 36 13.77 -21.36 16.48
CA LEU A 36 15.04 -22.10 16.36
C LEU A 36 15.55 -22.58 17.72
N SER A 37 15.28 -21.83 18.80
CA SER A 37 15.66 -22.22 20.17
C SER A 37 14.76 -23.28 20.80
N HIS A 38 13.53 -23.49 20.30
CA HIS A 38 12.55 -24.37 20.95
C HIS A 38 12.47 -25.77 20.31
N SER A 39 12.09 -25.88 19.03
CA SER A 39 12.15 -27.15 18.26
C SER A 39 11.84 -26.91 16.78
N PHE A 40 12.26 -27.83 15.91
CA PHE A 40 11.95 -27.77 14.47
C PHE A 40 10.43 -27.75 14.19
N GLY A 41 9.62 -28.47 14.98
CA GLY A 41 8.17 -28.47 14.82
C GLY A 41 7.54 -27.11 15.13
N VAL A 42 8.06 -26.40 16.13
CA VAL A 42 7.62 -25.03 16.47
C VAL A 42 8.02 -24.06 15.37
N ALA A 43 9.21 -24.21 14.78
CA ALA A 43 9.65 -23.39 13.64
C ALA A 43 8.75 -23.52 12.42
N VAL A 44 8.31 -24.75 12.09
CA VAL A 44 7.37 -24.96 10.97
C VAL A 44 6.00 -24.35 11.28
N ALA A 45 5.46 -24.55 12.49
CA ALA A 45 4.18 -23.97 12.89
C ALA A 45 4.21 -22.43 12.88
N ALA A 46 5.31 -21.85 13.36
CA ALA A 46 5.52 -20.42 13.39
C ALA A 46 5.65 -19.84 11.98
N LEU A 47 6.42 -20.49 11.10
CA LEU A 47 6.53 -20.08 9.69
C LEU A 47 5.17 -20.13 8.97
N ALA A 48 4.38 -21.18 9.20
CA ALA A 48 3.04 -21.29 8.63
C ALA A 48 2.12 -20.17 9.14
N PHE A 49 2.16 -19.88 10.44
CA PHE A 49 1.40 -18.78 11.05
C PHE A 49 1.79 -17.42 10.45
N LEU A 50 3.10 -17.14 10.32
CA LEU A 50 3.62 -15.92 9.70
C LEU A 50 3.08 -15.71 8.28
N ILE A 51 3.18 -16.74 7.44
CA ILE A 51 2.75 -16.67 6.03
C ILE A 51 1.26 -16.37 5.95
N ILE A 52 0.45 -17.02 6.78
CA ILE A 52 -1.01 -16.84 6.79
C ILE A 52 -1.37 -15.42 7.22
N VAL A 53 -0.89 -14.97 8.38
CA VAL A 53 -1.22 -13.64 8.92
C VAL A 53 -0.77 -12.54 7.97
N HIS A 54 0.45 -12.63 7.44
CA HIS A 54 0.98 -11.62 6.54
C HIS A 54 0.18 -11.53 5.23
N LYS A 55 -0.22 -12.68 4.68
CA LYS A 55 -1.01 -12.72 3.43
C LYS A 55 -2.43 -12.20 3.62
N LEU A 56 -3.04 -12.48 4.78
CA LEU A 56 -4.34 -11.92 5.15
C LEU A 56 -4.29 -10.40 5.29
N GLU A 57 -3.28 -9.88 5.99
CA GLU A 57 -3.08 -8.44 6.15
C GLU A 57 -2.94 -7.75 4.78
N TYR A 58 -2.11 -8.28 3.89
CA TYR A 58 -1.88 -7.69 2.58
C TYR A 58 -3.15 -7.70 1.71
N PHE A 59 -3.93 -8.79 1.78
CA PHE A 59 -5.19 -8.90 1.05
C PHE A 59 -6.24 -7.92 1.60
N ILE A 60 -6.35 -7.78 2.91
CA ILE A 60 -7.24 -6.82 3.55
C ILE A 60 -6.80 -5.38 3.22
N ASN A 61 -5.50 -5.09 3.27
CA ASN A 61 -4.97 -3.76 2.96
C ASN A 61 -5.23 -3.37 1.50
N ALA A 62 -4.97 -4.28 0.56
CA ALA A 62 -5.29 -4.06 -0.85
C ALA A 62 -6.79 -3.91 -1.09
N ARG A 63 -7.64 -4.67 -0.38
CA ARG A 63 -9.10 -4.55 -0.47
C ARG A 63 -9.58 -3.22 0.06
N ILE A 64 -9.19 -2.82 1.28
CA ILE A 64 -9.62 -1.57 1.93
C ILE A 64 -9.22 -0.39 1.04
N VAL A 65 -7.94 -0.30 0.65
CA VAL A 65 -7.45 0.77 -0.21
C VAL A 65 -8.20 0.77 -1.53
N GLY A 66 -8.31 -0.38 -2.21
CA GLY A 66 -9.01 -0.50 -3.50
C GLY A 66 -10.47 -0.04 -3.44
N THR A 67 -11.22 -0.41 -2.39
CA THR A 67 -12.61 0.07 -2.22
C THR A 67 -12.71 1.57 -2.01
N GLN A 68 -11.75 2.20 -1.32
CA GLN A 68 -11.79 3.64 -1.06
C GLN A 68 -11.50 4.50 -2.30
N ILE A 69 -10.71 3.98 -3.24
CA ILE A 69 -10.31 4.72 -4.45
C ILE A 69 -10.94 4.17 -5.75
N ASN A 70 -12.00 3.36 -5.66
CA ASN A 70 -12.63 2.68 -6.81
C ASN A 70 -11.58 1.99 -7.72
N ALA A 71 -10.63 1.28 -7.12
CA ALA A 71 -9.60 0.54 -7.84
C ALA A 71 -9.73 -0.95 -7.58
N LYS A 72 -9.48 -1.74 -8.62
CA LYS A 72 -9.46 -3.20 -8.48
C LYS A 72 -8.19 -3.59 -7.74
N ALA A 73 -8.29 -4.57 -6.84
CA ALA A 73 -7.16 -5.02 -6.03
C ALA A 73 -5.92 -5.41 -6.88
N TRP A 74 -6.12 -5.95 -8.09
CA TRP A 74 -5.03 -6.29 -8.99
C TRP A 74 -4.24 -5.08 -9.51
N GLU A 75 -4.88 -3.91 -9.67
CA GLU A 75 -4.21 -2.67 -10.12
C GLU A 75 -3.21 -2.21 -9.05
N ILE A 76 -3.66 -2.24 -7.78
CA ILE A 76 -2.83 -1.92 -6.62
C ILE A 76 -1.65 -2.90 -6.51
N LEU A 77 -1.90 -4.20 -6.66
CA LEU A 77 -0.85 -5.24 -6.62
C LEU A 77 0.20 -5.04 -7.71
N LEU A 78 -0.22 -4.70 -8.93
CA LEU A 78 0.68 -4.44 -10.04
C LEU A 78 1.54 -3.20 -9.78
N CYS A 79 0.95 -2.13 -9.24
CA CYS A 79 1.71 -0.96 -8.79
C CYS A 79 2.71 -1.26 -7.68
N MET A 80 2.33 -2.11 -6.72
CA MET A 80 3.25 -2.56 -5.67
C MET A 80 4.47 -3.29 -6.25
N MET A 81 4.27 -4.21 -7.21
CA MET A 81 5.39 -4.91 -7.87
C MET A 81 6.32 -3.96 -8.65
N VAL A 82 5.75 -3.00 -9.39
CA VAL A 82 6.54 -2.04 -10.16
C VAL A 82 7.35 -1.14 -9.24
N MET A 83 6.73 -0.60 -8.19
CA MET A 83 7.43 0.28 -7.25
C MET A 83 8.41 -0.46 -6.36
N GLU A 84 8.17 -1.72 -6.03
CA GLU A 84 9.17 -2.59 -5.41
C GLU A 84 10.43 -2.69 -6.26
N ARG A 85 10.28 -2.88 -7.58
CA ARG A 85 11.44 -2.97 -8.48
C ARG A 85 12.21 -1.67 -8.62
N LEU A 86 11.55 -0.52 -8.47
CA LEU A 86 12.18 0.79 -8.61
C LEU A 86 12.81 1.31 -7.31
N LEU A 87 12.15 1.06 -6.17
CA LEU A 87 12.46 1.70 -4.87
C LEU A 87 12.59 0.68 -3.72
N GLY A 88 12.45 -0.62 -3.98
CA GLY A 88 12.50 -1.67 -2.98
C GLY A 88 11.32 -1.63 -2.01
N LEU A 89 11.61 -1.92 -0.74
CA LEU A 89 10.60 -2.01 0.34
C LEU A 89 9.80 -0.70 0.49
N VAL A 90 10.46 0.45 0.31
CA VAL A 90 9.83 1.78 0.38
C VAL A 90 8.82 1.96 -0.76
N GLY A 91 9.10 1.38 -1.92
CA GLY A 91 8.20 1.40 -3.07
C GLY A 91 6.90 0.64 -2.82
N VAL A 92 6.94 -0.48 -2.11
CA VAL A 92 5.74 -1.26 -1.77
C VAL A 92 4.79 -0.44 -0.89
N VAL A 93 5.32 0.31 0.08
CA VAL A 93 4.51 1.17 0.96
C VAL A 93 3.98 2.40 0.23
N ALA A 94 4.80 2.98 -0.64
CA ALA A 94 4.42 4.17 -1.40
C ALA A 94 3.37 3.87 -2.49
N ALA A 95 3.27 2.62 -2.95
CA ALA A 95 2.45 2.25 -4.12
C ALA A 95 0.96 2.59 -4.02
N PRO A 96 0.25 2.28 -2.92
CA PRO A 96 -1.11 2.74 -2.69
C PRO A 96 -1.29 4.26 -2.84
N VAL A 97 -0.38 5.02 -2.25
CA VAL A 97 -0.44 6.49 -2.20
C VAL A 97 -0.18 7.07 -3.58
N PHE A 98 0.85 6.57 -4.26
CA PHE A 98 1.18 7.00 -5.63
C PHE A 98 0.07 6.64 -6.62
N TYR A 99 -0.46 5.42 -6.55
CA TYR A 99 -1.55 5.01 -7.44
C TYR A 99 -2.82 5.84 -7.21
N ALA A 100 -3.17 6.12 -5.94
CA ALA A 100 -4.29 6.99 -5.62
C ALA A 100 -4.09 8.43 -6.16
N TRP A 101 -2.88 8.98 -6.02
CA TRP A 101 -2.54 10.29 -6.58
C TRP A 101 -2.61 10.30 -8.11
N LEU A 102 -2.03 9.30 -8.77
CA LEU A 102 -2.00 9.19 -10.23
C LEU A 102 -3.42 9.09 -10.81
N LYS A 103 -4.30 8.33 -10.15
CA LYS A 103 -5.70 8.17 -10.55
C LYS A 103 -6.50 9.46 -10.35
N ALA A 104 -6.26 10.19 -9.26
CA ALA A 104 -6.88 11.49 -9.01
C ALA A 104 -6.44 12.53 -10.06
N GLU A 105 -5.16 12.54 -10.40
CA GLU A 105 -4.60 13.40 -11.44
C GLU A 105 -5.19 13.05 -12.81
N TRP A 106 -5.24 11.76 -13.18
CA TRP A 106 -5.86 11.33 -14.43
C TRP A 106 -7.31 11.83 -14.57
N HIS A 107 -8.14 11.67 -13.54
CA HIS A 107 -9.51 12.20 -13.55
C HIS A 107 -9.58 13.73 -13.57
N TYR A 108 -8.57 14.42 -13.05
CA TYR A 108 -8.47 15.87 -13.20
C TYR A 108 -8.22 16.26 -14.66
N TRP A 109 -7.30 15.58 -15.35
CA TRP A 109 -7.01 15.80 -16.76
C TRP A 109 -8.22 15.49 -17.66
N ASP A 110 -8.92 14.37 -17.46
CA ASP A 110 -10.13 14.02 -18.23
C ASP A 110 -11.19 15.13 -18.14
N ARG A 111 -11.43 15.67 -16.93
CA ARG A 111 -12.37 16.79 -16.74
C ARG A 111 -11.92 18.06 -17.45
N MET A 112 -10.61 18.35 -17.49
CA MET A 112 -10.12 19.52 -18.23
C MET A 112 -10.33 19.35 -19.74
N VAL A 113 -10.09 18.16 -20.28
CA VAL A 113 -10.28 17.87 -21.71
C VAL A 113 -11.75 18.01 -22.11
N GLU A 114 -12.71 17.60 -21.27
CA GLU A 114 -14.16 17.75 -21.54
C GLU A 114 -14.67 19.20 -21.48
N VAL A 115 -14.04 20.08 -20.70
CA VAL A 115 -14.43 21.50 -20.58
C VAL A 115 -13.88 22.35 -21.74
N THR A 116 -12.72 21.96 -22.29
CA THR A 116 -12.05 22.68 -23.38
C THR A 116 -12.87 22.81 -24.69
N PRO A 117 -13.65 21.82 -25.17
CA PRO A 117 -14.45 21.98 -26.39
C PRO A 117 -15.65 22.94 -26.22
N LYS A 118 -16.18 23.13 -25.00
CA LYS A 118 -17.30 24.07 -24.75
C LYS A 118 -16.87 25.53 -24.66
N ALA A 119 -15.65 25.81 -24.19
CA ALA A 119 -15.14 27.18 -24.07
C ALA A 119 -14.75 27.82 -25.42
N LYS A 120 -14.64 27.02 -26.49
CA LYS A 120 -14.33 27.50 -27.85
C LYS A 120 -15.58 27.82 -28.69
N GLN A 121 -16.77 27.71 -28.09
CA GLN A 121 -18.06 27.96 -28.74
C GLN A 121 -18.84 29.14 -28.13
N LEU A 122 -18.21 29.96 -27.28
CA LEU A 122 -18.75 31.23 -26.77
C LEU A 122 -17.81 32.38 -27.17
#